data_AF-A0A520KRA9-F1
#
_entry.id   AF-A0A520KRA9-F1
#
_cell.length_a   1.000
_cell.length_b   1.000
_cell.length_c   1.000
_cell.angle_alpha   90.00
_cell.angle_beta   90.00
_cell.angle_gamma   90.00
#
_symmetry.space_group_name_H-M   'P 1'
#
loop_
_entity.id
_entity.type
_entity.pdbx_description
1 polymer ?
#
loop_
_entity_poly.entity_id
_entity_poly.type
_entity_poly.pdbx_seq_one_letter_code
_entity_poly.pdbx_strand_id
1 'polypeptide(L)'
;MNNKLDVKALENWLWDAACKIRGPIDAPKYKDYILPLIFLKRLSDVFEDELNALSQRYGNKDIVEQLLMKDHSIVRFYLPRKARWKEIVKQTTNVGEYLTDAVRAIARENPKLSNVIDIGDFNATAAGQRIIDDERLKALINVLGRYRLGLKDVEPDILGRAYEYLLRKFAEGSGQSAGEFYTPKEVTILMSYILNPEPGNEVYDPCCGSGGLLIKCYLRFRDKYGADTSIEPLRLYGQEILSSTYAMAKMNAFIHDMEAEIALGDTM
;
A
#
# COMPACT_ATOMS: atom_id res chain seq x y z
N MET A 1 15.56 1.17 19.98
CA MET A 1 15.52 -0.21 19.45
C MET A 1 14.98 -0.12 18.02
N ASN A 2 15.77 -0.49 17.03
CA ASN A 2 15.36 -0.47 15.62
C ASN A 2 14.31 -1.56 15.40
N ASN A 3 13.03 -1.19 15.52
CA ASN A 3 11.89 -2.11 15.42
C ASN A 3 11.59 -2.38 13.93
N LYS A 4 12.54 -3.00 13.24
CA LYS A 4 12.41 -3.32 11.81
C LYS A 4 11.37 -4.42 11.67
N LEU A 5 10.32 -4.17 10.89
CA LEU A 5 9.23 -5.14 10.68
C LEU A 5 9.75 -6.29 9.80
N ASP A 6 10.28 -7.34 10.44
CA ASP A 6 10.64 -8.58 9.76
C ASP A 6 9.39 -9.42 9.44
N VAL A 7 9.58 -10.54 8.73
CA VAL A 7 8.46 -11.39 8.29
C VAL A 7 7.63 -11.88 9.48
N LYS A 8 8.28 -12.37 10.54
CA LYS A 8 7.57 -12.89 11.72
C LYS A 8 6.81 -11.80 12.46
N ALA A 9 7.39 -10.62 12.58
CA ALA A 9 6.74 -9.46 13.18
C ALA A 9 5.54 -8.99 12.36
N LEU A 10 5.65 -8.99 11.01
CA LEU A 10 4.55 -8.71 10.10
C LEU A 10 3.40 -9.70 10.29
N GLU A 11 3.68 -11.00 10.25
CA GLU A 11 2.67 -12.04 10.39
C GLU A 11 1.92 -11.92 11.73
N ASN A 12 2.64 -11.74 12.84
CA ASN A 12 2.03 -11.55 14.16
C ASN A 12 1.18 -10.26 14.21
N TRP A 13 1.68 -9.18 13.62
CA TRP A 13 0.96 -7.90 13.57
C TRP A 13 -0.35 -8.00 12.76
N LEU A 14 -0.32 -8.70 11.63
CA LEU A 14 -1.51 -8.97 10.80
C LEU A 14 -2.50 -9.88 11.51
N TRP A 15 -2.01 -10.90 12.23
CA TRP A 15 -2.86 -11.76 13.04
C TRP A 15 -3.58 -10.98 14.15
N ASP A 16 -2.83 -10.14 14.87
CA ASP A 16 -3.39 -9.25 15.91
C ASP A 16 -4.49 -8.34 15.33
N ALA A 17 -4.27 -7.80 14.12
CA ALA A 17 -5.22 -6.96 13.41
C ALA A 17 -6.49 -7.75 13.06
N ALA A 18 -6.34 -8.94 12.46
CA ALA A 18 -7.45 -9.83 12.13
C ALA A 18 -8.28 -10.22 13.36
N CYS A 19 -7.63 -10.42 14.51
CA CYS A 19 -8.34 -10.74 15.75
C CYS A 19 -9.27 -9.60 16.23
N LYS A 20 -9.04 -8.34 15.85
CA LYS A 20 -9.91 -7.21 16.24
C LYS A 20 -11.25 -7.19 15.51
N ILE A 21 -11.26 -7.67 14.28
CA ILE A 21 -12.45 -7.71 13.43
C ILE A 21 -13.05 -9.12 13.30
N ARG A 22 -12.53 -10.08 14.08
CA ARG A 22 -13.07 -11.44 14.14
C ARG A 22 -14.48 -11.46 14.73
N GLY A 23 -15.35 -12.26 14.12
CA GLY A 23 -16.74 -12.48 14.54
C GLY A 23 -17.72 -11.98 13.48
N PRO A 24 -17.87 -10.66 13.29
CA PRO A 24 -18.88 -10.12 12.38
C PRO A 24 -18.57 -10.34 10.89
N ILE A 25 -17.37 -10.80 10.55
CA ILE A 25 -16.91 -11.01 9.18
C ILE A 25 -16.28 -12.40 9.02
N ASP A 26 -16.48 -13.01 7.85
CA ASP A 26 -15.82 -14.24 7.43
C ASP A 26 -14.32 -14.03 7.27
N ALA A 27 -13.51 -15.00 7.71
CA ALA A 27 -12.05 -14.85 7.73
C ALA A 27 -11.40 -14.43 6.40
N PRO A 28 -11.81 -14.95 5.22
CA PRO A 28 -11.28 -14.51 3.93
C PRO A 28 -11.51 -13.02 3.62
N LYS A 29 -12.56 -12.40 4.18
CA LYS A 29 -12.90 -10.99 3.95
C LYS A 29 -12.12 -10.02 4.84
N TYR A 30 -11.34 -10.51 5.83
CA TYR A 30 -10.52 -9.63 6.67
C TYR A 30 -9.52 -8.81 5.85
N LYS A 31 -9.00 -9.39 4.75
CA LYS A 31 -8.09 -8.70 3.83
C LYS A 31 -8.68 -7.42 3.23
N ASP A 32 -10.00 -7.38 3.03
CA ASP A 32 -10.70 -6.26 2.40
C ASP A 32 -10.79 -5.04 3.35
N TYR A 33 -10.52 -5.23 4.64
CA TYR A 33 -10.43 -4.15 5.64
C TYR A 33 -8.99 -3.86 6.05
N ILE A 34 -8.18 -4.91 6.21
CA ILE A 34 -6.80 -4.77 6.68
C ILE A 34 -5.91 -4.14 5.61
N LEU A 35 -5.97 -4.61 4.36
CA LEU A 35 -5.05 -4.15 3.32
C LEU A 35 -5.25 -2.68 2.93
N PRO A 36 -6.49 -2.16 2.75
CA PRO A 36 -6.66 -0.74 2.46
C PRO A 36 -6.21 0.16 3.62
N LEU A 37 -6.36 -0.29 4.88
CA LEU A 37 -5.87 0.47 6.04
C LEU A 37 -4.33 0.44 6.15
N ILE A 38 -3.69 -0.68 5.82
CA ILE A 38 -2.22 -0.75 5.72
C ILE A 38 -1.73 0.20 4.63
N PHE A 39 -2.40 0.22 3.47
CA PHE A 39 -2.07 1.14 2.39
C PHE A 39 -2.26 2.61 2.81
N LEU A 40 -3.38 2.93 3.47
CA LEU A 40 -3.65 4.26 4.02
C LEU A 40 -2.57 4.70 5.03
N LYS A 41 -2.18 3.80 5.94
CA LYS A 41 -1.09 4.02 6.89
C LYS A 41 0.23 4.29 6.16
N ARG A 42 0.54 3.48 5.15
CA ARG A 42 1.76 3.61 4.32
C ARG A 42 1.80 4.93 3.57
N LEU A 43 0.71 5.34 2.91
CA LEU A 43 0.61 6.66 2.29
C LEU A 43 0.87 7.77 3.31
N SER A 44 0.26 7.68 4.49
CA SER A 44 0.45 8.70 5.52
C SER A 44 1.88 8.78 6.04
N ASP A 45 2.59 7.66 6.21
CA ASP A 45 3.97 7.68 6.69
C ASP A 45 4.96 8.17 5.62
N VAL A 46 4.77 7.74 4.37
CA VAL A 46 5.59 8.21 3.24
C VAL A 46 5.38 9.71 3.01
N PHE A 47 4.14 10.19 3.09
CA PHE A 47 3.85 11.63 3.00
C PHE A 47 4.49 12.42 4.14
N GLU A 48 4.44 11.89 5.37
CA GLU A 48 5.07 12.53 6.52
C GLU A 48 6.61 12.59 6.37
N ASP A 49 7.23 11.55 5.80
CA ASP A 49 8.67 11.57 5.47
C ASP A 49 9.02 12.69 4.49
N GLU A 50 8.20 12.90 3.46
CA GLU A 50 8.39 14.01 2.50
C GLU A 50 8.18 15.38 3.15
N LEU A 51 7.13 15.55 3.95
CA LEU A 51 6.92 16.79 4.71
C LEU A 51 8.11 17.11 5.61
N ASN A 52 8.68 16.10 6.29
CA ASN A 52 9.86 16.27 7.12
C ASN A 52 11.07 16.71 6.29
N ALA A 53 11.33 16.05 5.16
CA ALA A 53 12.44 16.43 4.27
C ALA A 53 12.27 17.85 3.69
N LEU A 54 11.06 18.20 3.24
CA LEU A 54 10.74 19.54 2.75
C LEU A 54 10.85 20.59 3.86
N SER A 55 10.46 20.27 5.09
CA SER A 55 10.57 21.20 6.22
C SER A 55 12.01 21.52 6.56
N GLN A 56 12.94 20.58 6.37
CA GLN A 56 14.38 20.85 6.52
C GLN A 56 14.91 21.80 5.44
N ARG A 57 14.30 21.78 4.24
CA ARG A 57 14.69 22.64 3.11
C ARG A 57 14.06 24.03 3.16
N TYR A 58 12.78 24.12 3.55
CA TYR A 58 11.98 25.36 3.51
C TYR A 58 11.77 25.99 4.91
N GLY A 59 12.27 25.37 5.97
CA GLY A 59 12.35 25.91 7.32
C GLY A 59 11.44 25.22 8.35
N ASN A 60 10.15 25.10 8.07
CA ASN A 60 9.20 24.41 8.97
C ASN A 60 8.01 23.81 8.22
N LYS A 61 7.21 22.99 8.93
CA LYS A 61 6.05 22.30 8.36
C LYS A 61 4.92 23.24 7.95
N ASP A 62 4.70 24.36 8.66
CA ASP A 62 3.60 25.28 8.33
C ASP A 62 3.83 25.97 6.97
N ILE A 63 5.08 26.31 6.67
CA ILE A 63 5.48 26.83 5.35
C ILE A 63 5.22 25.77 4.27
N VAL A 64 5.65 24.53 4.50
CA VAL A 64 5.44 23.43 3.55
C VAL A 64 3.95 23.20 3.30
N GLU A 65 3.12 23.23 4.34
CA GLU A 65 1.66 23.13 4.20
C GLU A 65 1.07 24.24 3.34
N GLN A 66 1.51 25.49 3.52
CA GLN A 66 1.06 26.62 2.70
C GLN A 66 1.51 26.50 1.23
N LEU A 67 2.72 25.96 1.00
CA LEU A 67 3.20 25.68 -0.35
C LEU A 67 2.36 24.60 -1.01
N LEU A 68 2.06 23.52 -0.29
CA LEU A 68 1.22 22.44 -0.80
C LEU A 68 -0.19 22.92 -1.14
N MET A 69 -0.78 23.83 -0.35
CA MET A 69 -2.08 24.42 -0.72
C MET A 69 -2.09 25.15 -2.07
N LYS A 70 -0.92 25.56 -2.58
CA LYS A 70 -0.77 26.23 -3.87
C LYS A 70 -0.34 25.27 -4.97
N ASP A 71 0.49 24.29 -4.65
CA ASP A 71 1.07 23.36 -5.62
C ASP A 71 1.31 21.98 -5.00
N HIS A 72 0.47 21.02 -5.39
CA HIS A 72 0.57 19.63 -4.97
C HIS A 72 1.75 18.88 -5.64
N SER A 73 2.34 19.41 -6.72
CA SER A 73 3.43 18.73 -7.46
C SER A 73 4.78 18.72 -6.72
N ILE A 74 4.89 19.45 -5.60
CA ILE A 74 6.08 19.51 -4.76
C ILE A 74 6.36 18.18 -4.05
N VAL A 75 5.33 17.34 -3.91
CA VAL A 75 5.34 16.02 -3.27
C VAL A 75 4.97 14.96 -4.29
N ARG A 76 5.40 13.71 -4.06
CA ARG A 76 5.09 12.60 -4.98
C ARG A 76 3.58 12.33 -5.12
N PHE A 77 2.85 12.58 -4.03
CA PHE A 77 1.40 12.52 -3.97
C PHE A 77 0.89 13.40 -2.84
N TYR A 78 -0.27 14.00 -3.04
CA TYR A 78 -0.87 14.85 -2.00
C TYR A 78 -1.82 14.05 -1.11
N LEU A 79 -1.68 14.24 0.21
CA LEU A 79 -2.53 13.62 1.20
C LEU A 79 -3.30 14.68 2.02
N PRO A 80 -4.63 14.80 1.82
CA PRO A 80 -5.47 15.71 2.59
C PRO A 80 -5.30 15.50 4.09
N ARG A 81 -5.33 16.58 4.87
CA ARG A 81 -5.17 16.52 6.35
C ARG A 81 -6.06 15.47 7.01
N LYS A 82 -7.35 15.39 6.60
CA LYS A 82 -8.30 14.41 7.13
C LYS A 82 -7.90 12.95 6.88
N ALA A 83 -7.16 12.69 5.80
CA ALA A 83 -6.73 11.35 5.42
C ALA A 83 -5.37 10.95 6.04
N ARG A 84 -4.73 11.84 6.79
CA ARG A 84 -3.48 11.53 7.49
C ARG A 84 -3.77 10.67 8.70
N TRP A 85 -2.91 9.70 8.96
CA TRP A 85 -3.09 8.71 10.01
C TRP A 85 -3.28 9.34 11.40
N LYS A 86 -2.56 10.44 11.67
CA LYS A 86 -2.70 11.21 12.92
C LYS A 86 -4.13 11.71 13.16
N GLU A 87 -4.86 12.08 12.11
CA GLU A 87 -6.24 12.57 12.24
C GLU A 87 -7.24 11.41 12.30
N ILE A 88 -6.98 10.33 11.56
CA ILE A 88 -7.77 9.08 11.64
C ILE A 88 -7.74 8.50 13.07
N VAL A 89 -6.56 8.46 13.71
CA VAL A 89 -6.39 7.95 15.08
C VAL A 89 -7.10 8.82 16.13
N LYS A 90 -7.55 10.04 15.82
CA LYS A 90 -8.34 10.84 16.77
C LYS A 90 -9.83 10.49 16.77
N GLN A 91 -10.33 9.86 15.71
CA GLN A 91 -11.76 9.60 15.57
C GLN A 91 -12.23 8.50 16.53
N THR A 92 -13.37 8.72 17.18
CA THR A 92 -13.97 7.76 18.13
C THR A 92 -15.41 7.39 17.79
N THR A 93 -16.07 8.17 16.93
CA THR A 93 -17.45 7.99 16.48
C THR A 93 -17.51 8.18 14.97
N ASN A 94 -18.45 7.50 14.30
CA ASN A 94 -18.57 7.48 12.84
C ASN A 94 -17.23 7.14 12.17
N VAL A 95 -16.48 6.20 12.77
CA VAL A 95 -15.11 5.87 12.35
C VAL A 95 -15.11 5.31 10.93
N GLY A 96 -16.08 4.44 10.61
CA GLY A 96 -16.17 3.90 9.26
C GLY A 96 -16.53 4.95 8.22
N GLU A 97 -17.39 5.92 8.54
CA GLU A 97 -17.75 7.01 7.61
C GLU A 97 -16.52 7.86 7.33
N TYR A 98 -15.82 8.26 8.40
CA TYR A 98 -14.59 9.03 8.30
C TYR A 98 -13.52 8.33 7.46
N LEU A 99 -13.33 7.02 7.67
CA LEU A 99 -12.38 6.22 6.89
C LEU A 99 -12.75 6.18 5.40
N THR A 100 -14.01 5.89 5.09
CA THR A 100 -14.51 5.89 3.71
C THR A 100 -14.29 7.27 3.04
N ASP A 101 -14.60 8.35 3.76
CA ASP A 101 -14.42 9.72 3.26
C ASP A 101 -12.97 10.15 3.13
N ALA A 102 -12.09 9.64 3.98
CA ALA A 102 -10.65 9.82 3.88
C ALA A 102 -10.12 9.15 2.61
N VAL A 103 -10.42 7.87 2.41
CA VAL A 103 -9.98 7.11 1.23
C VAL A 103 -10.49 7.73 -0.07
N ARG A 104 -11.77 8.12 -0.14
CA ARG A 104 -12.34 8.82 -1.30
C ARG A 104 -11.70 10.18 -1.54
N ALA A 105 -11.24 10.88 -0.50
CA ALA A 105 -10.51 12.13 -0.68
C ALA A 105 -9.10 11.89 -1.26
N ILE A 106 -8.43 10.81 -0.87
CA ILE A 106 -7.14 10.43 -1.48
C ILE A 106 -7.31 10.15 -2.97
N ALA A 107 -8.33 9.36 -3.35
CA ALA A 107 -8.58 9.01 -4.74
C ALA A 107 -8.85 10.26 -5.61
N ARG A 108 -9.60 11.23 -5.08
CA ARG A 108 -9.85 12.51 -5.76
C ARG A 108 -8.59 13.34 -6.00
N GLU A 109 -7.71 13.42 -5.01
CA GLU A 109 -6.44 14.16 -5.14
C GLU A 109 -5.42 13.42 -6.00
N ASN A 110 -5.56 12.10 -6.13
CA ASN A 110 -4.60 11.23 -6.80
C ASN A 110 -5.32 10.33 -7.82
N PRO A 111 -5.65 10.83 -9.02
CA PRO A 111 -6.49 10.11 -9.98
C PRO A 111 -6.00 8.71 -10.38
N LYS A 112 -4.68 8.44 -10.26
CA LYS A 112 -4.10 7.11 -10.50
C LYS A 112 -4.55 6.04 -9.49
N LEU A 113 -5.13 6.44 -8.36
CA LEU A 113 -5.68 5.57 -7.33
C LEU A 113 -7.21 5.42 -7.38
N SER A 114 -7.88 6.15 -8.26
CA SER A 114 -9.33 6.03 -8.46
C SER A 114 -9.71 4.61 -8.90
N ASN A 115 -10.76 4.07 -8.30
CA ASN A 115 -11.22 2.68 -8.48
C ASN A 115 -10.20 1.62 -8.08
N VAL A 116 -9.16 1.99 -7.32
CA VAL A 116 -8.16 1.07 -6.77
C VAL A 116 -8.31 1.00 -5.25
N ILE A 117 -8.34 2.16 -4.61
CA ILE A 117 -8.29 2.26 -3.13
C ILE A 117 -9.68 2.46 -2.53
N ASP A 118 -10.62 3.00 -3.30
CA ASP A 118 -11.94 3.47 -2.89
C ASP A 118 -13.08 2.50 -3.24
N ILE A 119 -12.74 1.24 -3.51
CA ILE A 119 -13.70 0.16 -3.75
C ILE A 119 -14.43 -0.23 -2.45
N GLY A 120 -13.71 -0.22 -1.32
CA GLY A 120 -14.25 -0.63 -0.02
C GLY A 120 -15.02 0.48 0.69
N ASP A 121 -16.11 0.11 1.37
CA ASP A 121 -16.84 0.99 2.26
C ASP A 121 -16.74 0.50 3.71
N PHE A 122 -15.95 1.21 4.52
CA PHE A 122 -15.86 0.97 5.98
C PHE A 122 -17.16 1.32 6.70
N ASN A 123 -18.07 2.01 6.03
CA ASN A 123 -19.39 2.39 6.49
C ASN A 123 -20.47 1.35 6.21
N ALA A 124 -20.12 0.24 5.55
CA ALA A 124 -21.08 -0.73 5.04
C ALA A 124 -21.96 -1.34 6.15
N THR A 125 -23.23 -1.55 5.77
CA THR A 125 -24.25 -2.15 6.64
C THR A 125 -24.80 -3.44 6.06
N ALA A 126 -25.07 -4.42 6.92
CA ALA A 126 -25.85 -5.62 6.61
C ALA A 126 -27.05 -5.69 7.56
N ALA A 127 -28.25 -5.94 7.01
CA ALA A 127 -29.50 -5.98 7.79
C ALA A 127 -29.75 -4.74 8.68
N GLY A 128 -29.37 -3.55 8.18
CA GLY A 128 -29.53 -2.28 8.91
C GLY A 128 -28.52 -2.04 10.04
N GLN A 129 -27.55 -2.95 10.23
CA GLN A 129 -26.48 -2.81 11.21
C GLN A 129 -25.12 -2.71 10.53
N ARG A 130 -24.17 -2.09 11.23
CA ARG A 130 -22.78 -1.99 10.79
C ARG A 130 -22.15 -3.37 10.67
N ILE A 131 -21.49 -3.64 9.54
CA ILE A 131 -20.70 -4.87 9.39
C ILE A 131 -19.53 -4.83 10.39
N ILE A 132 -18.83 -3.70 10.49
CA ILE A 132 -17.87 -3.45 11.57
C ILE A 132 -18.29 -2.19 12.32
N ASP A 133 -18.48 -2.33 13.62
CA ASP A 133 -18.73 -1.21 14.54
C ASP A 133 -17.48 -0.33 14.74
N ASP A 134 -17.70 0.88 15.28
CA ASP A 134 -16.64 1.86 15.49
C ASP A 134 -15.58 1.38 16.49
N GLU A 135 -15.96 0.58 17.49
CA GLU A 135 -15.03 0.06 18.51
C GLU A 135 -14.00 -0.89 17.88
N ARG A 136 -14.45 -1.81 17.03
CA ARG A 136 -13.59 -2.76 16.31
C ARG A 136 -12.74 -2.07 15.25
N LEU A 137 -13.31 -1.13 14.49
CA LEU A 137 -12.52 -0.30 13.55
C LEU A 137 -11.45 0.49 14.29
N LYS A 138 -11.80 1.08 15.44
CA LYS A 138 -10.84 1.80 16.28
C LYS A 138 -9.73 0.90 16.80
N ALA A 139 -10.07 -0.30 17.29
CA ALA A 139 -9.10 -1.28 17.74
C ALA A 139 -8.17 -1.71 16.60
N LEU A 140 -8.72 -1.92 15.39
CA LEU A 140 -7.95 -2.24 14.20
C LEU A 140 -6.97 -1.12 13.83
N ILE A 141 -7.44 0.13 13.76
CA ILE A 141 -6.59 1.32 13.52
C ILE A 141 -5.46 1.38 14.55
N ASN A 142 -5.76 1.18 15.84
CA ASN A 142 -4.74 1.22 16.89
C ASN A 142 -3.68 0.13 16.72
N VAL A 143 -4.07 -1.09 16.33
CA VAL A 143 -3.11 -2.17 16.02
C VAL A 143 -2.27 -1.81 14.80
N LEU A 144 -2.89 -1.37 13.71
CA LEU A 144 -2.19 -1.03 12.47
C LEU A 144 -1.28 0.20 12.63
N GLY A 145 -1.55 1.07 13.60
CA GLY A 145 -0.72 2.24 13.92
C GLY A 145 0.57 1.95 14.68
N ARG A 146 0.81 0.70 15.13
CA ARG A 146 1.97 0.35 15.99
C ARG A 146 3.33 0.46 15.29
N TYR A 147 3.35 0.34 13.96
CA TYR A 147 4.57 0.41 13.15
C TYR A 147 4.52 1.59 12.19
N ARG A 148 5.69 2.17 11.89
CA ARG A 148 5.84 3.06 10.74
C ARG A 148 6.02 2.21 9.48
N LEU A 149 5.41 2.65 8.39
CA LEU A 149 5.41 2.00 7.09
C LEU A 149 5.96 2.92 5.98
N GLY A 150 6.92 3.80 6.29
CA GLY A 150 7.61 4.62 5.30
C GLY A 150 8.42 3.78 4.30
N LEU A 151 9.03 4.43 3.29
CA LEU A 151 9.81 3.74 2.25
C LEU A 151 11.03 3.01 2.81
N LYS A 152 11.61 3.54 3.90
CA LYS A 152 12.80 2.99 4.56
C LYS A 152 12.48 2.08 5.75
N ASP A 153 11.24 2.10 6.23
CA ASP A 153 10.82 1.37 7.43
C ASP A 153 10.52 -0.11 7.15
N VAL A 154 9.94 -0.38 5.98
CA VAL A 154 9.47 -1.70 5.59
C VAL A 154 9.92 -2.08 4.19
N GLU A 155 9.78 -3.36 3.89
CA GLU A 155 10.15 -3.91 2.60
C GLU A 155 9.22 -3.37 1.47
N PRO A 156 9.73 -3.13 0.25
CA PRO A 156 8.98 -2.45 -0.81
C PRO A 156 7.60 -3.01 -1.12
N ASP A 157 7.46 -4.35 -1.14
CA ASP A 157 6.21 -5.07 -1.42
C ASP A 157 5.57 -5.64 -0.15
N ILE A 158 5.45 -4.79 0.88
CA ILE A 158 4.81 -5.17 2.15
C ILE A 158 3.33 -5.53 1.97
N LEU A 159 2.64 -4.93 0.99
CA LEU A 159 1.25 -5.23 0.68
C LEU A 159 1.12 -6.64 0.10
N GLY A 160 1.98 -7.02 -0.85
CA GLY A 160 2.05 -8.38 -1.39
C GLY A 160 2.20 -9.42 -0.29
N ARG A 161 3.18 -9.22 0.60
CA ARG A 161 3.38 -10.11 1.76
C ARG A 161 2.18 -10.18 2.69
N ALA A 162 1.55 -9.03 2.96
CA ALA A 162 0.40 -8.99 3.85
C ALA A 162 -0.78 -9.74 3.24
N TYR A 163 -1.03 -9.58 1.94
CA TYR A 163 -2.07 -10.31 1.23
C TYR A 163 -1.81 -11.81 1.24
N GLU A 164 -0.59 -12.25 0.90
CA GLU A 164 -0.21 -13.66 0.89
C GLU A 164 -0.38 -14.28 2.28
N TYR A 165 0.10 -13.60 3.34
CA TYR A 165 -0.07 -14.09 4.70
C TYR A 165 -1.54 -14.27 5.06
N LEU A 166 -2.38 -13.25 4.81
CA LEU A 166 -3.81 -13.31 5.11
C LEU A 166 -4.49 -14.41 4.30
N LEU A 167 -4.15 -14.57 3.02
CA LEU A 167 -4.67 -15.64 2.17
C LEU A 167 -4.29 -17.02 2.72
N ARG A 168 -3.00 -17.25 3.00
CA ARG A 168 -2.49 -18.51 3.54
C ARG A 168 -3.12 -18.83 4.90
N LYS A 169 -3.15 -17.85 5.80
CA LYS A 169 -3.67 -18.02 7.16
C LYS A 169 -5.15 -18.36 7.20
N PHE A 170 -5.93 -17.91 6.22
CA PHE A 170 -7.37 -18.18 6.13
C PHE A 170 -7.74 -19.26 5.10
N ALA A 171 -6.77 -19.73 4.30
CA ALA A 171 -6.86 -20.95 3.51
C ALA A 171 -6.43 -22.20 4.30
N GLU A 172 -5.65 -22.04 5.37
CA GLU A 172 -5.35 -23.07 6.38
C GLU A 172 -6.67 -23.60 7.00
N GLY A 173 -7.26 -24.61 6.35
CA GLY A 173 -8.53 -25.23 6.75
C GLY A 173 -9.54 -25.43 5.60
N SER A 174 -9.37 -24.77 4.46
CA SER A 174 -10.28 -24.88 3.29
C SER A 174 -9.82 -25.84 2.20
N GLY A 175 -8.63 -26.43 2.33
CA GLY A 175 -8.08 -27.38 1.36
C GLY A 175 -7.56 -26.76 0.05
N GLN A 176 -7.51 -25.43 -0.06
CA GLN A 176 -6.94 -24.71 -1.20
C GLN A 176 -5.46 -24.39 -0.95
N SER A 177 -4.58 -24.64 -1.92
CA SER A 177 -3.16 -24.29 -1.83
C SER A 177 -2.95 -22.80 -2.09
N ALA A 178 -2.64 -22.04 -1.04
CA ALA A 178 -2.28 -20.62 -1.14
C ALA A 178 -0.88 -20.35 -1.72
N GLY A 179 -0.13 -21.39 -2.09
CA GLY A 179 1.29 -21.31 -2.46
C GLY A 179 1.59 -20.81 -3.88
N GLU A 180 0.58 -20.61 -4.72
CA GLU A 180 0.76 -20.29 -6.14
C GLU A 180 0.88 -18.77 -6.43
N PHE A 181 0.72 -17.90 -5.43
CA PHE A 181 0.48 -16.46 -5.66
C PHE A 181 1.64 -15.52 -5.30
N TYR A 182 2.80 -16.02 -4.84
CA TYR A 182 3.88 -15.14 -4.36
C TYR A 182 5.28 -15.59 -4.74
N THR A 183 6.09 -14.64 -5.22
CA THR A 183 7.52 -14.83 -5.46
C THR A 183 8.32 -14.42 -4.22
N PRO A 184 9.10 -15.34 -3.59
CA PRO A 184 9.92 -15.00 -2.43
C PRO A 184 10.83 -13.78 -2.65
N LYS A 185 11.10 -13.05 -1.57
CA LYS A 185 11.89 -11.81 -1.60
C LYS A 185 13.26 -12.01 -2.24
N GLU A 186 13.93 -13.08 -1.83
CA GLU A 186 15.28 -13.42 -2.23
C GLU A 186 15.32 -13.71 -3.74
N VAL A 187 14.27 -14.34 -4.27
CA VAL A 187 14.12 -14.64 -5.69
C VAL A 187 13.89 -13.35 -6.49
N THR A 188 12.96 -12.48 -6.06
CA THR A 188 12.72 -11.20 -6.77
C THR A 188 13.95 -10.29 -6.77
N ILE A 189 14.71 -10.25 -5.67
CA ILE A 189 15.99 -9.54 -5.61
C ILE A 189 16.98 -10.17 -6.59
N LEU A 190 17.21 -11.48 -6.53
CA LEU A 190 18.13 -12.16 -7.43
C LEU A 190 17.79 -11.90 -8.90
N MET A 191 16.52 -12.04 -9.29
CA MET A 191 16.06 -11.78 -10.65
C MET A 191 16.32 -10.34 -11.08
N SER A 192 16.06 -9.35 -10.22
CA SER A 192 16.36 -7.94 -10.54
C SER A 192 17.85 -7.67 -10.77
N TYR A 193 18.73 -8.40 -10.07
CA TYR A 193 20.18 -8.31 -10.27
C TYR A 193 20.66 -9.06 -11.52
N ILE A 194 20.00 -10.15 -11.90
CA ILE A 194 20.28 -10.86 -13.15
C ILE A 194 19.84 -10.02 -14.35
N LEU A 195 18.64 -9.46 -14.31
CA LEU A 195 18.11 -8.59 -15.38
C LEU A 195 18.91 -7.29 -15.49
N ASN A 196 19.34 -6.73 -14.35
CA ASN A 196 20.16 -5.52 -14.24
C ASN A 196 19.77 -4.39 -15.22
N PRO A 197 18.53 -3.87 -15.16
CA PRO A 197 18.00 -2.97 -16.19
C PRO A 197 18.86 -1.73 -16.46
N GLU A 198 18.92 -1.33 -17.73
CA GLU A 198 19.63 -0.14 -18.24
C GLU A 198 18.63 0.94 -18.69
N PRO A 199 19.07 2.21 -18.87
CA PRO A 199 18.20 3.30 -19.33
C PRO A 199 17.46 2.95 -20.64
N GLY A 200 16.18 3.30 -20.69
CA GLY A 200 15.31 3.02 -21.85
C GLY A 200 14.89 1.56 -22.03
N ASN A 201 15.30 0.64 -21.14
CA ASN A 201 14.83 -0.74 -21.20
C ASN A 201 13.35 -0.87 -20.87
N GLU A 202 12.73 -1.87 -21.48
CA GLU A 202 11.36 -2.29 -21.21
C GLU A 202 11.40 -3.55 -20.35
N VAL A 203 10.71 -3.53 -19.21
CA VAL A 203 10.58 -4.70 -18.32
C VAL A 203 9.11 -5.09 -18.29
N TYR A 204 8.83 -6.33 -18.66
CA TYR A 204 7.47 -6.87 -18.70
C TYR A 204 7.34 -8.08 -17.77
N ASP A 205 6.29 -8.07 -16.94
CA ASP A 205 5.89 -9.20 -16.11
C ASP A 205 4.45 -9.63 -16.47
N PRO A 206 4.26 -10.74 -17.20
CA PRO A 206 2.95 -11.18 -17.69
C PRO A 206 2.00 -11.69 -16.61
N CYS A 207 2.49 -11.92 -15.39
CA CYS A 207 1.71 -12.44 -14.26
C CYS A 207 2.15 -11.73 -12.97
N CYS A 208 2.05 -10.39 -12.97
CA CYS A 208 2.83 -9.57 -12.04
C CYS A 208 2.39 -9.67 -10.57
N GLY A 209 1.22 -10.23 -10.27
CA GLY A 209 0.72 -10.33 -8.91
C GLY A 209 0.61 -8.96 -8.27
N SER A 210 1.27 -8.76 -7.12
CA SER A 210 1.39 -7.46 -6.43
C SER A 210 2.36 -6.48 -7.10
N GLY A 211 2.98 -6.83 -8.23
CA GLY A 211 4.05 -6.05 -8.87
C GLY A 211 5.40 -6.13 -8.17
N GLY A 212 5.58 -7.09 -7.25
CA GLY A 212 6.78 -7.20 -6.42
C GLY A 212 8.08 -7.25 -7.23
N LEU A 213 8.13 -8.03 -8.31
CA LEU A 213 9.31 -8.14 -9.19
C LEU A 213 9.58 -6.84 -9.97
N LEU A 214 8.54 -6.20 -10.51
CA LEU A 214 8.64 -4.91 -11.22
C LEU A 214 9.25 -3.83 -10.31
N ILE A 215 8.80 -3.75 -9.06
CA ILE A 215 9.35 -2.83 -8.06
C ILE A 215 10.82 -3.13 -7.80
N LYS A 216 11.24 -4.40 -7.72
CA LYS A 216 12.67 -4.74 -7.54
C LYS A 216 13.51 -4.31 -8.73
N CYS A 217 13.02 -4.51 -9.95
CA CYS A 217 13.69 -4.04 -11.16
C CYS A 217 13.83 -2.51 -11.16
N TYR A 218 12.75 -1.80 -10.80
CA TYR A 218 12.77 -0.34 -10.66
C TYR A 218 13.77 0.12 -9.60
N LEU A 219 13.75 -0.47 -8.39
CA LEU A 219 14.68 -0.11 -7.33
C LEU A 219 16.13 -0.41 -7.70
N ARG A 220 16.41 -1.52 -8.39
CA ARG A 220 17.75 -1.85 -8.90
C ARG A 220 18.25 -0.78 -9.88
N PHE A 221 17.39 -0.32 -10.77
CA PHE A 221 17.70 0.79 -11.67
C PHE A 221 17.94 2.08 -10.88
N ARG A 222 17.11 2.37 -9.88
CA ARG A 222 17.25 3.54 -9.02
C ARG A 222 18.54 3.56 -8.21
N ASP A 223 19.02 2.40 -7.78
CA ASP A 223 20.30 2.25 -7.08
C ASP A 223 21.50 2.57 -7.99
N LYS A 224 21.38 2.31 -9.31
CA LYS A 224 22.45 2.57 -10.29
C LYS A 224 22.50 4.04 -10.72
N TYR A 225 21.36 4.65 -10.99
CA TYR A 225 21.31 5.96 -11.65
C TYR A 225 20.80 7.10 -10.77
N GLY A 226 20.30 6.82 -9.56
CA GLY A 226 19.73 7.86 -8.71
C GLY A 226 18.56 8.58 -9.39
N ALA A 227 18.24 9.79 -8.91
CA ALA A 227 17.04 10.56 -9.34
C ALA A 227 17.30 11.48 -10.52
N ASP A 228 18.30 11.15 -11.33
CA ASP A 228 18.72 11.99 -12.44
C ASP A 228 17.69 11.92 -13.59
N THR A 229 16.99 13.02 -13.81
CA THR A 229 15.97 13.15 -14.86
C THR A 229 16.57 13.22 -16.26
N SER A 230 17.89 13.33 -16.40
CA SER A 230 18.58 13.23 -17.70
C SER A 230 18.75 11.78 -18.18
N ILE A 231 18.59 10.81 -17.28
CA ILE A 231 18.65 9.38 -17.60
C ILE A 231 17.30 8.92 -18.11
N GLU A 232 17.28 8.24 -19.26
CA GLU A 232 16.05 7.67 -19.81
C GLU A 232 15.43 6.66 -18.83
N PRO A 233 14.17 6.82 -18.42
CA PRO A 233 13.55 5.95 -17.43
C PRO A 233 13.31 4.53 -17.97
N LEU A 234 13.12 3.59 -17.05
CA LEU A 234 12.56 2.28 -17.41
C LEU A 234 11.11 2.42 -17.83
N ARG A 235 10.69 1.57 -18.79
CA ARG A 235 9.29 1.38 -19.13
C ARG A 235 8.84 0.06 -18.52
N LEU A 236 7.87 0.12 -17.63
CA LEU A 236 7.46 -1.02 -16.82
C LEU A 236 6.06 -1.44 -17.22
N TYR A 237 5.92 -2.71 -17.58
CA TYR A 237 4.68 -3.30 -18.04
C TYR A 237 4.34 -4.50 -17.17
N GLY A 238 3.06 -4.66 -16.82
CA GLY A 238 2.57 -5.80 -16.07
C GLY A 238 1.20 -6.24 -16.54
N GLN A 239 0.88 -7.51 -16.34
CA GLN A 239 -0.46 -8.03 -16.52
C GLN A 239 -0.84 -8.92 -15.34
N GLU A 240 -2.11 -8.82 -14.91
CA GLU A 240 -2.64 -9.59 -13.78
C GLU A 240 -4.10 -9.93 -14.04
N ILE A 241 -4.50 -11.16 -13.70
CA ILE A 241 -5.85 -11.66 -13.94
C ILE A 241 -6.80 -11.34 -12.79
N LEU A 242 -6.32 -11.32 -11.54
CA LEU A 242 -7.13 -11.06 -10.36
C LEU A 242 -7.18 -9.57 -10.03
N SER A 243 -8.39 -9.02 -9.96
CA SER A 243 -8.61 -7.60 -9.68
C SER A 243 -7.98 -7.10 -8.36
N SER A 244 -7.91 -7.97 -7.34
CA SER A 244 -7.32 -7.62 -6.05
C SER A 244 -5.80 -7.46 -6.08
N THR A 245 -5.09 -8.37 -6.75
CA THR A 245 -3.62 -8.29 -6.88
C THR A 245 -3.25 -7.21 -7.90
N TYR A 246 -4.05 -7.02 -8.94
CA TYR A 246 -3.98 -5.87 -9.85
C TYR A 246 -4.02 -4.54 -9.09
N ALA A 247 -5.02 -4.37 -8.21
CA ALA A 247 -5.14 -3.16 -7.39
C ALA A 247 -3.90 -2.96 -6.50
N MET A 248 -3.35 -4.03 -5.94
CA MET A 248 -2.12 -3.98 -5.16
C MET A 248 -0.90 -3.58 -5.98
N ALA A 249 -0.77 -4.07 -7.21
CA ALA A 249 0.30 -3.68 -8.12
C ALA A 249 0.23 -2.18 -8.45
N LYS A 250 -0.98 -1.66 -8.71
CA LYS A 250 -1.21 -0.21 -8.91
C LYS A 250 -0.85 0.60 -7.66
N MET A 251 -1.28 0.15 -6.48
CA MET A 251 -0.96 0.78 -5.19
C MET A 251 0.55 0.81 -4.91
N ASN A 252 1.23 -0.31 -5.17
CA ASN A 252 2.67 -0.42 -5.01
C ASN A 252 3.42 0.51 -5.98
N ALA A 253 3.08 0.48 -7.27
CA ALA A 253 3.67 1.38 -8.27
C ALA A 253 3.52 2.85 -7.85
N PHE A 254 2.33 3.22 -7.37
CA PHE A 254 2.05 4.57 -6.90
C PHE A 254 2.92 5.00 -5.72
N ILE A 255 3.06 4.18 -4.67
CA ILE A 255 3.88 4.53 -3.50
C ILE A 255 5.35 4.73 -3.89
N HIS A 256 5.86 3.88 -4.78
CA HIS A 256 7.25 3.90 -5.21
C HIS A 256 7.54 4.99 -6.26
N ASP A 257 6.54 5.79 -6.63
CA ASP A 257 6.67 6.81 -7.69
C ASP A 257 7.22 6.18 -8.98
N MET A 258 6.57 5.07 -9.37
CA MET A 258 6.94 4.22 -10.47
C MET A 258 5.88 4.34 -11.56
N GLU A 259 6.26 4.85 -12.74
CA GLU A 259 5.40 4.82 -13.91
C GLU A 259 5.37 3.40 -14.47
N ALA A 260 4.25 2.70 -14.24
CA ALA A 260 4.02 1.35 -14.71
C ALA A 260 2.64 1.20 -15.34
N GLU A 261 2.60 0.60 -16.52
CA GLU A 261 1.39 0.21 -17.22
C GLU A 261 1.02 -1.21 -16.82
N ILE A 262 -0.06 -1.35 -16.05
CA ILE A 262 -0.54 -2.64 -15.58
C ILE A 262 -1.91 -2.89 -16.19
N ALA A 263 -2.05 -4.01 -16.90
CA ALA A 263 -3.30 -4.46 -17.50
C ALA A 263 -4.02 -5.47 -16.58
N LEU A 264 -5.34 -5.37 -16.52
CA LEU A 264 -6.20 -6.39 -15.89
C LEU A 264 -6.74 -7.29 -16.99
N GLY A 265 -6.45 -8.59 -16.93
CA GLY A 265 -6.95 -9.56 -17.90
C GLY A 265 -6.15 -10.85 -17.92
N ASP A 266 -6.71 -11.87 -18.58
CA ASP A 266 -5.99 -13.11 -18.89
C ASP A 266 -4.87 -12.80 -19.92
N THR A 267 -3.69 -13.35 -19.67
CA THR A 267 -2.51 -13.14 -20.52
C THR A 267 -2.50 -14.10 -21.73
N MET A 268 -3.38 -15.12 -21.74
CA MET A 268 -3.53 -16.10 -22.82
C MET A 268 -4.71 -15.84 -23.75
#